data_AF-A0A1M5XK59-F1
#
_entry.id   AF-A0A1M5XK59-F1
#
_cell.length_a   1.000
_cell.length_b   1.000
_cell.length_c   1.000
_cell.angle_alpha   90.00
_cell.angle_beta   90.00
_cell.angle_gamma   90.00
#
_symmetry.space_group_name_H-M   'P 1'
#
loop_
_entity.id
_entity.type
_entity.pdbx_description
1 polymer ?
#
loop_
_entity_poly.entity_id
_entity_poly.type
_entity_poly.pdbx_seq_one_letter_code
_entity_poly.pdbx_strand_id
1 'polypeptide(L)'
;MPIARDQILITIDGVKDLIGSGVDFRCRYELVEFTDDGKPRYQCVYLREGEPEAILVSTRFGPYGPEPRLFNIWPGLFKHHHEFGDGRTLCFDSDYSIPFDAPGGGDDLRSGRKRQND
;
A
#
# COMPACT_ATOMS: atom_id res chain seq x y z
N MET A 1 -16.22 2.97 4.25
CA MET A 1 -16.67 3.13 2.84
C MET A 1 -16.73 1.77 2.18
N PRO A 2 -17.67 1.49 1.26
CA PRO A 2 -17.67 0.24 0.51
C PRO A 2 -16.51 0.21 -0.49
N ILE A 3 -15.90 -0.97 -0.64
CA ILE A 3 -14.90 -1.26 -1.68
C ILE A 3 -15.57 -1.03 -3.04
N ALA A 4 -14.97 -0.21 -3.91
CA ALA A 4 -15.52 0.08 -5.22
C ALA A 4 -15.57 -1.21 -6.07
N ARG A 5 -16.58 -1.36 -6.92
CA ARG A 5 -16.90 -2.62 -7.64
C ARG A 5 -15.79 -3.14 -8.55
N ASP A 6 -14.82 -2.32 -8.90
CA ASP A 6 -13.69 -2.66 -9.79
C ASP A 6 -12.39 -2.96 -9.03
N GLN A 7 -12.44 -3.03 -7.70
CA GLN A 7 -11.27 -3.30 -6.86
C GLN A 7 -11.27 -4.74 -6.37
N ILE A 8 -10.14 -5.42 -6.58
CA ILE A 8 -9.88 -6.75 -6.03
C ILE A 8 -9.26 -6.65 -4.64
N LEU A 9 -9.16 -7.76 -3.93
CA LEU A 9 -8.59 -7.81 -2.58
C LEU A 9 -7.22 -8.49 -2.62
N ILE A 10 -6.26 -7.94 -1.87
CA ILE A 10 -4.95 -8.54 -1.68
C ILE A 10 -4.61 -8.60 -0.18
N THR A 11 -3.98 -9.69 0.25
CA THR A 11 -3.47 -9.83 1.63
C THR A 11 -1.98 -9.53 1.68
N ILE A 12 -1.41 -9.38 2.88
CA ILE A 12 0.04 -9.24 3.04
C ILE A 12 0.80 -10.43 2.43
N ASP A 13 0.26 -11.64 2.51
CA ASP A 13 0.90 -12.81 1.91
C ASP A 13 0.85 -12.74 0.38
N GLY A 14 -0.26 -12.29 -0.20
CA GLY A 14 -0.32 -11.98 -1.64
C GLY A 14 0.70 -10.93 -2.08
N VAL A 15 0.95 -9.90 -1.26
CA VAL A 15 1.99 -8.90 -1.55
C VAL A 15 3.39 -9.51 -1.47
N LYS A 16 3.66 -10.39 -0.50
CA LYS A 16 4.95 -11.11 -0.44
C LYS A 16 5.16 -11.96 -1.69
N ASP A 17 4.11 -12.62 -2.19
CA ASP A 17 4.17 -13.43 -3.40
C ASP A 17 4.44 -12.56 -4.65
N LEU A 18 3.83 -11.38 -4.75
CA LEU A 18 4.13 -10.41 -5.81
C LEU A 18 5.60 -10.00 -5.79
N ILE A 19 6.12 -9.63 -4.62
CA ILE A 19 7.54 -9.25 -4.44
C ILE A 19 8.46 -10.43 -4.77
N GLY A 20 8.14 -11.64 -4.28
CA GLY A 20 8.93 -12.84 -4.51
C GLY A 20 8.95 -13.28 -5.98
N SER A 21 7.87 -13.01 -6.71
CA SER A 21 7.75 -13.30 -8.14
C SER A 21 8.38 -12.22 -9.03
N GLY A 22 8.87 -11.12 -8.45
CA GLY A 22 9.48 -10.01 -9.18
C GLY A 22 8.48 -9.26 -10.09
N VAL A 23 7.20 -9.26 -9.72
CA VAL A 23 6.16 -8.54 -10.47
C VAL A 23 6.25 -7.06 -10.12
N ASP A 24 6.28 -6.21 -11.15
CA ASP A 24 6.24 -4.76 -10.97
C ASP A 24 4.86 -4.31 -10.47
N PHE A 25 4.87 -3.44 -9.46
CA PHE A 25 3.67 -2.82 -8.93
C PHE A 25 3.97 -1.43 -8.38
N ARG A 26 2.92 -0.64 -8.22
CA ARG A 26 2.92 0.61 -7.44
C ARG A 26 1.98 0.49 -6.25
N CYS A 27 2.25 1.23 -5.18
CA CYS A 27 1.33 1.39 -4.06
C CYS A 27 0.86 2.84 -3.93
N ARG A 28 -0.45 3.02 -3.79
CA ARG A 28 -1.11 4.29 -3.46
C ARG A 28 -1.63 4.21 -2.04
N TYR A 29 -1.39 5.26 -1.26
CA TYR A 29 -1.96 5.38 0.08
C TYR A 29 -3.07 6.42 0.05
N GLU A 30 -4.26 6.00 0.44
CA GLU A 30 -5.44 6.86 0.45
C GLU A 30 -5.79 7.21 1.88
N LEU A 31 -5.93 8.50 2.17
CA LEU A 31 -6.44 8.97 3.45
C LEU A 31 -7.94 8.61 3.55
N VAL A 32 -8.29 7.76 4.51
CA VAL A 32 -9.64 7.22 4.66
C VAL A 32 -10.44 8.01 5.69
N GLU A 33 -9.82 8.27 6.85
CA GLU A 33 -10.50 8.88 7.98
C GLU A 33 -9.48 9.42 8.98
N PHE A 34 -9.99 10.17 9.96
CA PHE A 34 -9.25 10.55 11.15
C PHE A 34 -9.80 9.74 12.32
N THR A 35 -8.93 9.34 13.24
CA THR A 35 -9.34 8.82 14.55
C THR A 35 -9.93 9.94 15.41
N ASP A 36 -10.59 9.57 16.51
CA ASP A 36 -11.17 10.54 17.46
C ASP A 36 -10.12 11.51 18.05
N ASP A 37 -8.86 11.09 18.15
CA ASP A 37 -7.73 11.91 18.57
C ASP A 37 -7.05 12.67 17.40
N GLY A 38 -7.69 12.74 16.24
CA GLY A 38 -7.28 13.56 15.10
C GLY A 38 -6.14 12.98 14.27
N LYS A 39 -5.81 11.69 14.40
CA LYS A 39 -4.72 11.07 13.63
C LYS A 39 -5.24 10.51 12.30
N PRO A 40 -4.56 10.78 11.18
CA PRO A 40 -4.98 10.26 9.88
C PRO A 40 -4.77 8.75 9.79
N ARG A 41 -5.74 8.07 9.16
CA ARG A 41 -5.70 6.64 8.83
C ARG A 41 -5.73 6.44 7.33
N TYR A 42 -4.85 5.55 6.87
CA TYR A 42 -4.67 5.29 5.44
C TYR A 42 -4.98 3.84 5.10
N GLN A 43 -5.48 3.60 3.89
CA GLN A 43 -5.48 2.28 3.27
C GLN A 43 -4.41 2.22 2.17
N CYS A 44 -3.94 1.01 1.86
CA CYS A 44 -2.98 0.78 0.78
C CYS A 44 -3.68 0.11 -0.40
N VAL A 45 -3.49 0.66 -1.59
CA VAL A 45 -3.97 0.13 -2.87
C VAL A 45 -2.78 -0.23 -3.73
N TYR A 46 -2.71 -1.46 -4.20
CA TYR A 46 -1.70 -1.95 -5.13
C TYR A 46 -2.20 -1.82 -6.57
N LEU A 47 -1.35 -1.28 -7.43
CA LEU A 47 -1.61 -1.07 -8.85
C LEU A 47 -0.63 -1.89 -9.67
N ARG A 48 -1.15 -2.63 -10.63
CA ARG A 48 -0.37 -3.45 -11.58
C ARG A 48 -0.87 -3.17 -12.99
N GLU A 49 0.02 -3.18 -13.96
CA GLU A 49 -0.35 -2.91 -15.36
C GLU A 49 -1.33 -3.99 -15.87
N GLY A 50 -2.43 -3.54 -16.48
CA GLY A 50 -3.44 -4.43 -17.06
C GLY A 50 -4.31 -5.19 -16.05
N GLU A 51 -4.15 -4.93 -14.75
CA GLU A 51 -4.89 -5.60 -13.67
C GLU A 51 -5.75 -4.59 -12.89
N PRO A 52 -6.89 -5.03 -12.31
CA PRO A 52 -7.68 -4.19 -11.42
C PRO A 52 -6.87 -3.75 -10.19
N GLU A 53 -7.21 -2.58 -9.65
CA GLU A 53 -6.62 -2.09 -8.40
C GLU A 53 -6.92 -3.06 -7.25
N ALA A 54 -5.93 -3.32 -6.41
CA ALA A 54 -6.04 -4.28 -5.31
C ALA A 54 -5.94 -3.59 -3.95
N ILE A 55 -7.05 -3.58 -3.19
CA ILE A 55 -7.04 -3.06 -1.81
C ILE A 55 -6.41 -4.07 -0.88
N LEU A 56 -5.46 -3.60 -0.06
CA LEU A 56 -4.89 -4.41 1.00
C LEU A 56 -5.91 -4.61 2.13
N VAL A 57 -6.22 -5.88 2.41
CA VAL A 57 -7.14 -6.26 3.49
C VAL A 57 -6.44 -6.94 4.65
N SER A 58 -7.10 -6.93 5.80
CA SER A 58 -6.73 -7.75 6.96
C SER A 58 -6.86 -9.23 6.62
N THR A 59 -5.97 -10.06 7.18
CA THR A 59 -6.07 -11.52 7.10
C THR A 59 -7.14 -12.09 8.03
N ARG A 60 -7.60 -11.31 9.02
CA ARG A 60 -8.70 -11.69 9.90
C ARG A 60 -10.01 -11.22 9.30
N PHE A 61 -10.88 -12.16 8.96
CA PHE A 61 -12.22 -11.88 8.50
C PHE A 61 -13.11 -11.52 9.69
N GLY A 62 -13.75 -10.34 9.62
CA GLY A 62 -14.82 -9.99 10.54
C GLY A 62 -16.12 -10.70 10.16
N PRO A 63 -17.18 -10.55 10.97
CA PRO A 63 -18.51 -11.11 10.66
C PRO A 63 -19.09 -10.57 9.34
N TYR A 64 -18.56 -9.45 8.84
CA TYR A 64 -18.98 -8.79 7.60
C TYR A 64 -18.03 -9.02 6.42
N GLY A 65 -17.04 -9.92 6.58
CA GLY A 65 -16.07 -10.26 5.54
C GLY A 65 -14.71 -9.57 5.73
N PRO A 66 -13.90 -9.50 4.66
CA PRO A 66 -12.58 -8.87 4.70
C PRO A 66 -12.70 -7.34 4.82
N GLU A 67 -11.93 -6.77 5.74
CA GLU A 67 -11.88 -5.33 5.97
C GLU A 67 -10.56 -4.74 5.45
N PRO A 68 -10.57 -3.51 4.90
CA PRO A 68 -9.34 -2.80 4.54
C PRO A 68 -8.37 -2.73 5.72
N ARG A 69 -7.10 -2.95 5.43
CA ARG A 69 -6.04 -2.80 6.43
C ARG A 69 -5.70 -1.32 6.58
N LEU A 70 -6.12 -0.73 7.68
CA LEU A 70 -5.85 0.67 8.00
C LEU A 70 -4.50 0.87 8.71
N PHE A 71 -3.83 1.97 8.39
CA PHE A 71 -2.52 2.33 8.95
C PHE A 71 -2.55 3.72 9.56
N ASN A 72 -2.00 3.86 10.77
CA ASN A 72 -1.49 5.14 11.27
C ASN A 72 -0.13 5.44 10.61
N ILE A 73 0.27 6.72 10.51
CA ILE A 73 1.57 7.12 9.93
C ILE A 73 2.72 6.34 10.58
N TRP A 74 2.84 6.44 11.92
CA TRP A 74 3.90 5.78 12.69
C TRP A 74 3.33 4.84 13.76
N PRO A 75 3.88 3.63 13.92
CA PRO A 75 4.85 2.97 13.03
C PRO A 75 4.18 2.35 11.78
N GLY A 76 2.84 2.41 11.66
CA GLY A 76 2.05 1.58 10.76
C GLY A 76 2.41 1.69 9.28
N LEU A 77 2.12 2.84 8.69
CA LEU A 77 2.30 3.10 7.26
C LEU A 77 3.79 3.13 6.89
N PHE A 78 4.62 3.79 7.70
CA PHE A 78 6.06 3.83 7.49
C PHE A 78 6.67 2.42 7.40
N LYS A 79 6.40 1.55 8.38
CA LYS A 79 6.93 0.19 8.40
C LYS A 79 6.41 -0.63 7.24
N HIS A 80 5.11 -0.51 6.95
CA HIS A 80 4.51 -1.24 5.83
C HIS A 80 5.13 -0.84 4.50
N HIS A 81 5.30 0.47 4.24
CA HIS A 81 5.90 0.95 3.01
C HIS A 81 7.37 0.53 2.88
N HIS A 82 8.14 0.60 3.96
CA HIS A 82 9.53 0.15 3.97
C HIS A 82 9.67 -1.35 3.60
N GLU A 83 8.77 -2.20 4.09
CA GLU A 83 8.83 -3.65 3.85
C GLU A 83 8.18 -4.06 2.51
N PHE A 84 7.02 -3.48 2.20
CA PHE A 84 6.10 -3.95 1.16
C PHE A 84 5.73 -2.89 0.11
N GLY A 85 6.23 -1.67 0.26
CA GLY A 85 5.99 -0.60 -0.69
C GLY A 85 6.69 -0.80 -2.03
N ASP A 86 6.43 0.13 -2.93
CA ASP A 86 7.01 0.20 -4.27
C ASP A 86 8.40 0.87 -4.31
N GLY A 87 8.95 1.24 -3.15
CA GLY A 87 10.31 1.79 -3.02
C GLY A 87 10.42 3.31 -3.17
N ARG A 88 9.32 4.01 -3.45
CA ARG A 88 9.32 5.47 -3.60
C ARG A 88 9.44 6.18 -2.26
N THR A 89 9.75 7.47 -2.29
CA THR A 89 9.70 8.27 -1.06
C THR A 89 8.26 8.57 -0.69
N LEU A 90 7.93 8.41 0.60
CA LEU A 90 6.65 8.87 1.14
C LEU A 90 6.72 10.35 1.48
N CYS A 91 5.93 11.15 0.77
CA CYS A 91 5.75 12.58 1.03
C CYS A 91 4.34 12.81 1.57
N PHE A 92 4.22 13.62 2.62
CA PHE A 92 2.93 14.02 3.19
C PHE A 92 2.73 15.50 2.93
N ASP A 93 1.60 15.85 2.32
CA ASP A 93 1.18 17.24 2.17
C ASP A 93 0.57 17.77 3.47
N SER A 94 0.35 19.09 3.54
CA SER A 94 -0.17 19.76 4.74
C SER A 94 -1.58 19.31 5.15
N ASP A 95 -2.33 18.73 4.23
CA ASP A 95 -3.66 18.15 4.46
C ASP A 95 -3.60 16.64 4.78
N TYR A 96 -2.39 16.11 5.04
CA TYR A 96 -2.10 14.70 5.27
C TYR A 96 -2.32 13.79 4.06
N SER A 97 -2.57 14.33 2.87
CA SER A 97 -2.60 13.51 1.66
C SER A 97 -1.20 13.04 1.28
N ILE A 98 -1.14 11.90 0.59
CA ILE A 98 0.10 11.32 0.05
C ILE A 98 -0.02 11.34 -1.47
N PRO A 99 0.66 12.26 -2.17
CA PRO A 99 0.55 12.36 -3.62
C PRO A 99 1.03 11.07 -4.28
N PHE A 100 0.20 10.53 -5.18
CA PHE A 100 0.57 9.33 -5.91
C PHE A 100 1.72 9.61 -6.89
N ASP A 101 1.69 10.70 -7.65
CA ASP A 101 2.72 11.01 -8.65
C ASP A 101 3.62 12.16 -8.21
N ALA A 102 4.15 12.09 -6.98
CA ALA A 102 5.09 13.08 -6.48
C ALA A 102 6.29 13.21 -7.46
N PRO A 103 6.54 14.40 -8.05
CA PRO A 103 7.70 14.61 -8.92
C PRO A 103 8.95 14.69 -8.04
N GLY A 104 9.61 13.55 -7.87
CA GLY A 104 10.76 13.39 -6.99
C GLY A 104 11.55 12.14 -7.34
N GLY A 105 12.23 12.21 -8.50
CA GLY A 105 13.38 11.41 -8.93
C GLY A 105 13.65 10.08 -8.24
N GLY A 106 13.15 9.01 -8.85
CA GLY A 106 13.59 7.65 -8.60
C GLY A 106 13.07 6.80 -9.74
N ASP A 107 13.88 6.64 -10.77
CA ASP A 107 13.65 5.75 -11.92
C ASP A 107 13.79 4.27 -11.51
N ASP A 108 13.31 3.95 -10.31
CA ASP A 108 13.46 2.67 -9.65
C ASP A 108 12.06 2.09 -9.43
N LEU A 109 11.41 1.70 -10.53
CA LEU A 109 10.63 0.46 -10.48
C LEU A 109 11.52 -0.56 -9.80
N ARG A 110 10.96 -1.32 -8.84
CA ARG A 110 11.69 -2.24 -7.98
C ARG A 110 12.21 -3.44 -8.80
N SER A 111 13.17 -3.19 -9.69
CA SER A 111 13.87 -4.21 -10.47
C SER A 111 14.56 -5.11 -9.46
N GLY A 112 14.19 -6.39 -9.50
CA GLY A 112 14.46 -7.37 -8.46
C GLY A 112 15.85 -7.26 -7.86
N ARG A 113 15.93 -6.92 -6.56
CA ARG A 113 17.15 -7.08 -5.76
C ARG A 113 17.49 -8.57 -5.72
N LYS A 114 18.30 -9.03 -6.68
CA LYS A 114 19.05 -10.28 -6.58
C LYS A 114 19.93 -10.15 -5.34
N ARG A 115 19.60 -10.89 -4.28
CA ARG A 115 20.51 -11.09 -3.15
C ARG A 115 21.78 -11.73 -3.71
N GLN A 116 22.89 -11.00 -3.73
CA GLN A 116 24.21 -11.61 -3.74
C GLN A 116 24.42 -12.18 -2.33
N ASN A 117 24.45 -13.51 -2.24
CA ASN A 117 25.02 -14.19 -1.09
C ASN A 117 26.55 -14.20 -1.30
N ASP A 118 27.27 -13.66 -0.34
CA ASP A 118 28.63 -14.13 -0.01
C ASP A 118 28.52 -15.31 0.97
#